data_AF-A0A3N4M9A1-F1
#
_entry.id   AF-A0A3N4M9A1-F1
#
_cell.length_a   1.000
_cell.length_b   1.000
_cell.length_c   1.000
_cell.angle_alpha   90.00
_cell.angle_beta   90.00
_cell.angle_gamma   90.00
#
_symmetry.space_group_name_H-M   'P 1'
#
loop_
_entity.id
_entity.type
_entity.pdbx_description
1 polymer ?
#
loop_
_entity_poly.entity_id
_entity_poly.type
_entity_poly.pdbx_seq_one_letter_code
_entity_poly.pdbx_strand_id
1 'polypeptide(L)'
;MTSLDKPLSPEEVEYLSFEGGGGKGNAFLGAIRALEDHMILRVENGLPAGIKGISGASAGAITAMLLGTGHSSLDIANILKADFEDFFDGPDPSMVFKPGTRMNFVPNKPALSRFLIEKEHLVNTLLHMIPVVPDWILRWLLKSFIMDDGQSLRDKIESSEWHANFLRTEPVYKVRLLNQIMANLGDFRDSVFMDFGIFNGMKIHYFFNHVVDMKMRPDPKKKLIDWSSSFQYTHDARVKWWTMKEVVDKFGIDLKFTAVNFRTGNVQILSRDTTPNLPIATAVRMSMSLPLIFKPVLIDRVFADQIVPPQDRADAGKIWEGLWVDGGYFDNAPIRVFPGESALLFRLGPRAEDNTLTNFGHYMSTYLKLGLFGSGAGQVTKTSYQYNKHIIQLDVTGTDLLKFNMTPAEQAELMRKNQKIVTDYFKEAKAGK
;
A
#
# COMPACT_ATOMS: atom_id res chain seq x y z
N MET A 1 -20.38 23.58 21.47
CA MET A 1 -19.49 23.10 20.40
C MET A 1 -18.73 21.92 20.95
N THR A 2 -18.73 20.79 20.26
CA THR A 2 -17.92 19.64 20.67
C THR A 2 -16.44 19.95 20.39
N SER A 3 -15.53 19.30 21.10
CA SER A 3 -14.07 19.47 20.95
C SER A 3 -13.57 19.26 19.50
N LEU A 4 -14.35 18.57 18.66
CA LEU A 4 -14.03 18.25 17.26
C LEU A 4 -14.49 19.32 16.25
N ASP A 5 -15.19 20.36 16.71
CA ASP A 5 -15.75 21.43 15.85
C ASP A 5 -14.77 22.61 15.62
N LYS A 6 -13.54 22.54 16.15
CA LYS A 6 -12.49 23.55 16.00
C LYS A 6 -11.21 22.93 15.41
N PRO A 7 -10.37 23.70 14.68
CA PRO A 7 -9.04 23.24 14.30
C PRO A 7 -8.14 22.99 15.51
N LEU A 8 -7.24 22.01 15.43
CA LEU A 8 -6.25 21.71 16.45
C LEU A 8 -5.11 22.72 16.39
N SER A 9 -4.72 23.28 17.54
CA SER A 9 -3.43 23.97 17.65
C SER A 9 -2.28 22.96 17.66
N PRO A 10 -1.05 23.36 17.29
CA PRO A 10 0.09 22.43 17.25
C PRO A 10 0.29 21.61 18.53
N GLU A 11 0.03 22.22 19.68
CA GLU A 11 0.20 21.60 21.00
C GLU A 11 -0.90 20.58 21.36
N GLU A 12 -2.04 20.62 20.65
CA GLU A 12 -3.16 19.68 20.84
C GLU A 12 -2.99 18.42 19.97
N VAL A 13 -2.04 18.40 19.02
CA VAL A 13 -1.82 17.28 18.12
C VAL A 13 -0.95 16.22 18.81
N GLU A 14 -1.55 15.07 19.13
CA GLU A 14 -0.84 13.92 19.70
C GLU A 14 -0.81 12.72 18.75
N TYR A 15 -1.74 12.64 17.80
CA TYR A 15 -1.85 11.52 16.87
C TYR A 15 -1.96 11.99 15.43
N LEU A 16 -1.33 11.26 14.51
CA LEU A 16 -1.37 11.54 13.08
C LEU A 16 -2.01 10.36 12.34
N SER A 17 -2.82 10.65 11.34
CA SER A 17 -3.33 9.63 10.42
C SER A 17 -3.06 10.04 8.98
N PHE A 18 -2.66 9.08 8.15
CA PHE A 18 -2.34 9.32 6.75
C PHE A 18 -3.22 8.45 5.85
N GLU A 19 -3.92 9.09 4.92
CA GLU A 19 -4.77 8.38 3.97
C GLU A 19 -3.97 7.56 2.95
N GLY A 20 -4.53 6.47 2.42
CA GLY A 20 -3.98 5.79 1.27
C GLY A 20 -4.17 6.55 -0.04
N GLY A 21 -3.22 6.42 -0.97
CA GLY A 21 -3.24 7.13 -2.25
C GLY A 21 -2.21 6.68 -3.30
N GLY A 22 -1.52 5.55 -3.09
CA GLY A 22 -0.40 5.11 -3.92
C GLY A 22 0.65 6.21 -4.14
N GLY A 23 1.03 6.47 -5.39
CA GLY A 23 2.05 7.47 -5.76
C GLY A 23 1.74 8.92 -5.33
N LYS A 24 0.49 9.21 -4.97
CA LYS A 24 0.07 10.48 -4.36
C LYS A 24 0.70 10.73 -2.99
N GLY A 25 1.27 9.69 -2.34
CA GLY A 25 1.95 9.80 -1.06
C GLY A 25 3.11 10.81 -1.04
N ASN A 26 3.66 11.18 -2.20
CA ASN A 26 4.64 12.28 -2.32
C ASN A 26 4.12 13.61 -1.75
N ALA A 27 2.80 13.84 -1.75
CA ALA A 27 2.18 15.03 -1.15
C ALA A 27 2.43 15.14 0.37
N PHE A 28 2.64 14.02 1.06
CA PHE A 28 2.89 14.02 2.50
C PHE A 28 4.21 14.69 2.88
N LEU A 29 5.21 14.73 2.00
CA LEU A 29 6.52 15.32 2.31
C LEU A 29 6.40 16.79 2.76
N GLY A 30 5.58 17.58 2.07
CA GLY A 30 5.32 18.97 2.46
C GLY A 30 4.61 19.07 3.81
N ALA A 31 3.63 18.20 4.04
CA ALA A 31 2.89 18.15 5.30
C ALA A 31 3.79 17.77 6.49
N ILE A 32 4.63 16.75 6.33
CA ILE A 32 5.60 16.31 7.33
C ILE A 32 6.59 17.43 7.62
N ARG A 33 7.05 18.14 6.58
CA ARG A 33 7.95 19.28 6.77
C ARG A 33 7.31 20.38 7.62
N ALA A 34 6.03 20.69 7.40
CA ALA A 34 5.32 21.64 8.24
C ALA A 34 5.15 21.15 9.69
N LEU A 35 4.89 19.86 9.91
CA LEU A 35 4.83 19.29 11.26
C LEU A 35 6.17 19.43 12.01
N GLU A 36 7.29 19.28 11.31
CA GLU A 36 8.64 19.54 11.85
C GLU A 36 8.85 21.01 12.18
N ASP A 37 8.51 21.92 11.26
CA ASP A 37 8.66 23.37 11.48
C ASP A 37 7.79 23.88 12.66
N HIS A 38 6.66 23.22 12.92
CA HIS A 38 5.78 23.50 14.05
C HIS A 38 6.12 22.72 15.34
N MET A 39 7.23 21.96 15.35
CA MET A 39 7.70 21.16 16.49
C MET A 39 6.73 20.07 16.98
N ILE A 40 5.74 19.71 16.16
CA ILE A 40 4.78 18.62 16.44
C ILE A 40 5.49 17.28 16.26
N LEU A 41 6.22 17.13 15.14
CA LEU A 41 7.07 15.99 14.88
C LEU A 41 8.52 16.40 15.08
N ARG A 42 9.24 15.67 15.92
CA ARG A 42 10.67 15.88 16.16
C ARG A 42 11.41 14.55 16.05
N VAL A 43 12.70 14.62 15.76
CA VAL A 43 13.61 13.48 15.85
C VAL A 43 14.72 13.85 16.84
N GLU A 44 14.71 13.21 18.00
CA GLU A 44 15.65 13.45 19.10
C GLU A 44 16.49 12.19 19.32
N ASN A 45 17.81 12.29 19.14
CA ASN A 45 18.73 11.15 19.23
C ASN A 45 18.33 9.96 18.33
N GLY A 46 17.73 10.24 17.17
CA GLY A 46 17.26 9.22 16.23
C GLY A 46 15.92 8.57 16.59
N LEU A 47 15.24 9.05 17.64
CA LEU A 47 13.90 8.60 18.03
C LEU A 47 12.85 9.66 17.68
N PRO A 48 11.65 9.28 17.24
CA PRO A 48 10.55 10.20 17.05
C PRO A 48 10.06 10.76 18.39
N ALA A 49 9.66 12.03 18.42
CA ALA A 49 9.14 12.72 19.60
C ALA A 49 8.03 13.72 19.22
N GLY A 50 7.22 14.12 20.21
CA GLY A 50 6.14 15.10 20.07
C GLY A 50 4.77 14.51 19.77
N ILE A 51 4.71 13.26 19.30
CA ILE A 51 3.47 12.52 19.02
C ILE A 51 3.45 11.18 19.78
N LYS A 52 2.26 10.65 20.02
CA LYS A 52 2.01 9.38 20.73
C LYS A 52 1.71 8.23 19.79
N GLY A 53 1.14 8.49 18.61
CA GLY A 53 0.79 7.44 17.67
C GLY A 53 0.57 7.92 16.24
N ILE A 54 0.73 7.01 15.29
CA ILE A 54 0.53 7.25 13.87
C ILE A 54 -0.23 6.10 13.24
N SER A 55 -1.19 6.42 12.38
CA SER A 55 -1.94 5.44 11.60
C SER A 55 -1.89 5.69 10.11
N GLY A 56 -2.10 4.66 9.31
CA GLY A 56 -2.28 4.85 7.88
C GLY A 56 -2.72 3.61 7.11
N ALA A 57 -3.12 3.85 5.87
CA ALA A 57 -3.47 2.84 4.87
C ALA A 57 -2.58 3.01 3.64
N SER A 58 -2.14 1.93 2.99
CA SER A 58 -1.39 2.00 1.72
C SER A 58 -0.15 2.90 1.82
N ALA A 59 -0.01 3.90 0.95
CA ALA A 59 1.01 4.95 1.04
C ALA A 59 1.08 5.64 2.41
N GLY A 60 -0.06 5.81 3.09
CA GLY A 60 -0.12 6.33 4.46
C GLY A 60 0.48 5.36 5.48
N ALA A 61 0.38 4.05 5.29
CA ALA A 61 1.02 3.06 6.16
C ALA A 61 2.55 3.08 6.02
N ILE A 62 3.06 3.30 4.80
CA ILE A 62 4.49 3.52 4.55
C ILE A 62 4.97 4.76 5.31
N THR A 63 4.28 5.90 5.13
CA THR A 63 4.59 7.15 5.83
C THR A 63 4.55 6.96 7.35
N ALA A 64 3.52 6.30 7.88
CA ALA A 64 3.39 6.03 9.30
C ALA A 64 4.55 5.20 9.85
N MET A 65 4.95 4.12 9.16
CA MET A 65 6.10 3.31 9.53
C MET A 65 7.40 4.12 9.54
N LEU A 66 7.65 4.94 8.52
CA LEU A 66 8.87 5.74 8.43
C LEU A 66 8.95 6.77 9.56
N LEU A 67 7.88 7.52 9.78
CA LEU A 67 7.80 8.51 10.86
C LEU A 67 7.92 7.86 12.24
N GLY A 68 7.20 6.77 12.48
CA GLY A 68 7.24 6.04 13.76
C GLY A 68 8.57 5.34 14.05
N THR A 69 9.45 5.22 13.05
CA THR A 69 10.82 4.73 13.21
C THR A 69 11.86 5.86 13.23
N GLY A 70 11.41 7.11 13.35
CA GLY A 70 12.28 8.28 13.50
C GLY A 70 12.94 8.75 12.20
N HIS A 71 12.26 8.61 11.05
CA HIS A 71 12.69 9.24 9.80
C HIS A 71 12.13 10.66 9.71
N SER A 72 13.01 11.62 9.40
CA SER A 72 12.64 13.01 9.10
C SER A 72 12.04 13.15 7.69
N SER A 73 11.46 14.31 7.39
CA SER A 73 11.03 14.67 6.03
C SER A 73 12.16 14.52 5.00
N LEU A 74 13.40 14.85 5.39
CA LEU A 74 14.58 14.70 4.54
C LEU A 74 14.95 13.23 4.33
N ASP A 75 14.90 12.40 5.38
CA ASP A 75 15.14 10.96 5.26
C ASP A 75 14.12 10.32 4.32
N ILE A 76 12.83 10.65 4.49
CA ILE A 76 11.75 10.14 3.65
C ILE A 76 11.94 10.62 2.21
N ALA A 77 12.26 11.89 1.99
CA ALA A 77 12.53 12.39 0.64
C ALA A 77 13.70 11.64 -0.03
N ASN A 78 14.73 11.24 0.73
CA ASN A 78 15.84 10.45 0.21
C ASN A 78 15.45 8.99 -0.06
N ILE A 79 14.64 8.38 0.81
CA ILE A 79 14.07 7.04 0.59
C ILE A 79 13.22 7.03 -0.68
N LEU A 80 12.43 8.09 -0.92
CA LEU A 80 11.57 8.20 -2.09
C LEU A 80 12.33 8.47 -3.40
N LYS A 81 13.63 8.79 -3.35
CA LYS A 81 14.51 8.83 -4.53
C LYS A 81 14.97 7.44 -4.97
N ALA A 82 14.84 6.41 -4.13
CA ALA A 82 15.07 5.05 -4.57
C ALA A 82 14.13 4.76 -5.75
N ASP A 83 14.63 4.06 -6.76
CA ASP A 83 13.83 3.84 -7.96
C ASP A 83 12.68 2.88 -7.62
N PHE A 84 11.48 3.42 -7.47
CA PHE A 84 10.27 2.62 -7.21
C PHE A 84 10.01 1.60 -8.32
N GLU A 85 10.59 1.79 -9.51
CA GLU A 85 10.56 0.79 -10.58
C GLU A 85 11.22 -0.53 -10.16
N ASP A 86 12.25 -0.47 -9.31
CA ASP A 86 12.90 -1.67 -8.79
C ASP A 86 12.02 -2.40 -7.76
N PHE A 87 10.94 -1.79 -7.25
CA PHE A 87 10.01 -2.45 -6.33
C PHE A 87 8.99 -3.36 -7.02
N PHE A 88 8.76 -3.16 -8.32
CA PHE A 88 7.98 -4.07 -9.15
C PHE A 88 8.87 -5.28 -9.50
N ASP A 89 8.62 -6.41 -8.84
CA ASP A 89 9.23 -7.69 -9.16
C ASP A 89 8.54 -8.38 -10.35
N GLY A 90 9.07 -9.50 -10.84
CA GLY A 90 8.47 -10.20 -11.98
C GLY A 90 7.10 -10.80 -11.64
N PRO A 91 6.25 -11.06 -12.65
CA PRO A 91 5.01 -11.79 -12.48
C PRO A 91 5.27 -13.29 -12.33
N ASP A 92 5.91 -13.71 -11.22
CA ASP A 92 6.32 -15.10 -11.04
C ASP A 92 5.13 -15.96 -10.57
N PRO A 93 4.54 -16.84 -11.40
CA PRO A 93 3.29 -17.53 -11.05
C PRO A 93 3.47 -18.46 -9.84
N SER A 94 2.41 -18.63 -9.07
CA SER A 94 2.40 -19.36 -7.80
C SER A 94 3.27 -18.73 -6.69
N MET A 95 3.91 -17.58 -6.93
CA MET A 95 4.61 -16.82 -5.88
C MET A 95 3.68 -15.86 -5.17
N VAL A 96 2.99 -16.36 -4.14
CA VAL A 96 2.20 -15.53 -3.21
C VAL A 96 3.03 -15.28 -1.95
N PHE A 97 3.03 -14.05 -1.45
CA PHE A 97 3.77 -13.73 -0.22
C PHE A 97 3.12 -14.42 0.99
N LYS A 98 3.91 -15.26 1.66
CA LYS A 98 3.51 -16.01 2.86
C LYS A 98 4.52 -15.81 4.00
N PRO A 99 4.19 -15.02 5.03
CA PRO A 99 5.05 -14.83 6.19
C PRO A 99 5.09 -16.07 7.13
N GLY A 100 6.13 -16.17 7.96
CA GLY A 100 6.22 -17.14 9.08
C GLY A 100 6.84 -18.51 8.79
N THR A 101 6.74 -19.01 7.55
CA THR A 101 7.58 -20.13 7.10
C THR A 101 8.96 -19.59 6.69
N ARG A 102 10.06 -20.36 6.87
CA ARG A 102 11.28 -20.16 6.04
C ARG A 102 10.75 -19.93 4.63
N MET A 103 10.89 -18.72 4.07
CA MET A 103 10.09 -18.19 2.95
C MET A 103 9.97 -19.22 1.84
N ASN A 104 8.97 -20.08 1.98
CA ASN A 104 8.74 -21.15 1.05
C ASN A 104 7.88 -20.49 0.00
N PHE A 105 8.54 -20.18 -1.11
CA PHE A 105 8.05 -20.54 -2.43
C PHE A 105 7.04 -21.69 -2.31
N VAL A 106 5.93 -21.60 -3.02
CA VAL A 106 5.16 -22.81 -3.32
C VAL A 106 5.56 -23.17 -4.75
N PRO A 107 6.71 -23.82 -5.00
CA PRO A 107 7.04 -24.23 -6.36
C PRO A 107 5.98 -25.26 -6.80
N ASN A 108 5.42 -25.08 -7.99
CA ASN A 108 4.56 -26.05 -8.68
C ASN A 108 3.19 -26.37 -8.05
N LYS A 109 2.65 -25.54 -7.14
CA LYS A 109 1.20 -25.54 -6.87
C LYS A 109 0.74 -24.12 -6.59
N PRO A 110 -0.34 -23.62 -7.24
CA PRO A 110 -0.91 -22.34 -6.86
C PRO A 110 -1.17 -22.37 -5.35
N ALA A 111 -0.73 -21.33 -4.63
CA ALA A 111 -0.93 -21.20 -3.18
C ALA A 111 -2.40 -21.39 -2.77
N LEU A 112 -3.30 -21.22 -3.73
CA LEU A 112 -4.73 -21.42 -3.67
C LEU A 112 -5.25 -22.85 -3.87
N SER A 113 -4.46 -23.87 -4.19
CA SER A 113 -4.99 -25.26 -4.25
C SER A 113 -5.57 -25.79 -2.93
N ARG A 114 -5.34 -25.08 -1.80
CA ARG A 114 -5.98 -25.35 -0.50
C ARG A 114 -7.23 -24.50 -0.21
N PHE A 115 -7.43 -23.39 -0.91
CA PHE A 115 -8.55 -22.45 -0.69
C PHE A 115 -9.52 -22.38 -1.87
N LEU A 116 -9.08 -22.76 -3.07
CA LEU A 116 -9.92 -23.01 -4.22
C LEU A 116 -10.20 -24.50 -4.27
N ILE A 117 -11.49 -24.76 -4.17
CA ILE A 117 -12.19 -25.93 -4.68
C ILE A 117 -11.53 -26.38 -6.01
N GLU A 118 -11.50 -27.69 -6.25
CA GLU A 118 -10.97 -28.34 -7.47
C GLU A 118 -11.04 -27.43 -8.70
N LYS A 119 -10.01 -27.34 -9.54
CA LYS A 119 -9.94 -26.43 -10.70
C LYS A 119 -11.25 -26.32 -11.51
N GLU A 120 -12.05 -27.39 -11.57
CA GLU A 120 -13.42 -27.41 -12.13
C GLU A 120 -14.40 -26.44 -11.47
N HIS A 121 -14.35 -26.25 -10.16
CA HIS A 121 -15.24 -25.35 -9.43
C HIS A 121 -14.89 -23.88 -9.58
N LEU A 122 -13.63 -23.47 -9.76
CA LEU A 122 -13.31 -22.06 -10.09
C LEU A 122 -13.90 -21.71 -11.45
N VAL A 123 -13.73 -22.59 -12.44
CA VAL A 123 -14.34 -22.46 -13.76
C VAL A 123 -15.86 -22.46 -13.66
N ASN A 124 -16.46 -23.38 -12.90
CA ASN A 124 -17.92 -23.41 -12.69
C ASN A 124 -18.44 -22.21 -11.89
N THR A 125 -17.68 -21.67 -10.93
CA THR A 125 -18.06 -20.48 -10.15
C THR A 125 -18.02 -19.23 -11.03
N LEU A 126 -16.97 -19.07 -11.85
CA LEU A 126 -16.90 -18.04 -12.88
C LEU A 126 -18.04 -18.18 -13.90
N LEU A 127 -18.45 -19.42 -14.21
CA LEU A 127 -19.62 -19.72 -15.05
C LEU A 127 -20.97 -19.46 -14.34
N HIS A 128 -21.03 -19.49 -13.00
CA HIS A 128 -22.26 -19.25 -12.23
C HIS A 128 -22.43 -17.78 -11.81
N MET A 129 -21.36 -16.98 -11.85
CA MET A 129 -21.43 -15.51 -11.75
C MET A 129 -21.96 -14.84 -13.04
N ILE A 130 -22.40 -15.65 -14.03
CA ILE A 130 -23.02 -15.25 -15.31
C ILE A 130 -24.53 -15.04 -15.15
N PRO A 131 -24.98 -13.90 -14.60
CA PRO A 131 -26.19 -13.29 -15.15
C PRO A 131 -25.98 -11.96 -15.88
N VAL A 132 -24.74 -11.47 -16.04
CA VAL A 132 -24.51 -10.06 -16.46
C VAL A 132 -23.60 -9.90 -17.69
N VAL A 133 -23.10 -10.97 -18.30
CA VAL A 133 -22.23 -10.88 -19.50
C VAL A 133 -22.70 -11.89 -20.56
N PRO A 134 -22.90 -11.49 -21.83
CA PRO A 134 -23.31 -12.39 -22.90
C PRO A 134 -22.34 -13.59 -23.09
N ASP A 135 -22.89 -14.80 -23.10
CA ASP A 135 -22.19 -16.11 -23.12
C ASP A 135 -21.11 -16.22 -24.22
N TRP A 136 -21.29 -15.57 -25.38
CA TRP A 136 -20.34 -15.61 -26.48
C TRP A 136 -19.08 -14.76 -26.27
N ILE A 137 -19.16 -13.64 -25.55
CA ILE A 137 -18.00 -12.78 -25.23
C ILE A 137 -17.11 -13.47 -24.19
N LEU A 138 -17.74 -14.13 -23.22
CA LEU A 138 -17.02 -14.87 -22.18
C LEU A 138 -16.39 -16.15 -22.74
N ARG A 139 -17.09 -16.87 -23.62
CA ARG A 139 -16.50 -18.02 -24.36
C ARG A 139 -15.37 -17.60 -25.29
N TRP A 140 -15.45 -16.42 -25.90
CA TRP A 140 -14.36 -15.85 -26.71
C TRP A 140 -13.17 -15.45 -25.84
N LEU A 141 -13.39 -14.71 -24.74
CA LEU A 141 -12.34 -14.36 -23.77
C LEU A 141 -11.69 -15.63 -23.21
N LEU A 142 -12.47 -16.63 -22.78
CA LEU A 142 -11.94 -17.91 -22.28
C LEU A 142 -11.20 -18.71 -23.36
N LYS A 143 -11.69 -18.79 -24.61
CA LYS A 143 -10.97 -19.49 -25.71
C LYS A 143 -9.68 -18.79 -26.11
N SER A 144 -9.67 -17.46 -26.17
CA SER A 144 -8.48 -16.66 -26.45
C SER A 144 -7.47 -16.69 -25.30
N PHE A 145 -7.92 -16.94 -24.06
CA PHE A 145 -7.07 -16.99 -22.86
C PHE A 145 -6.53 -18.39 -22.51
N ILE A 146 -7.25 -19.47 -22.84
CA ILE A 146 -6.92 -20.83 -22.38
C ILE A 146 -6.04 -21.61 -23.39
N MET A 147 -6.00 -21.21 -24.67
CA MET A 147 -5.38 -22.03 -25.72
C MET A 147 -4.18 -21.42 -26.47
N ASP A 148 -3.80 -20.17 -26.22
CA ASP A 148 -2.58 -19.59 -26.81
C ASP A 148 -1.40 -19.71 -25.83
N ASP A 149 -0.28 -20.24 -26.30
CA ASP A 149 1.02 -20.36 -25.61
C ASP A 149 1.71 -19.00 -25.33
N GLY A 150 0.95 -17.90 -25.40
CA GLY A 150 1.44 -16.52 -25.28
C GLY A 150 2.07 -15.99 -26.58
N GLN A 151 2.45 -16.84 -27.53
CA GLN A 151 3.20 -16.42 -28.72
C GLN A 151 2.29 -15.70 -29.73
N SER A 152 1.10 -16.23 -30.02
CA SER A 152 0.12 -15.55 -30.91
C SER A 152 -0.43 -14.24 -30.33
N LEU A 153 -0.51 -14.11 -29.00
CA LEU A 153 -0.89 -12.85 -28.35
C LEU A 153 0.25 -11.82 -28.42
N ARG A 154 1.49 -12.26 -28.20
CA ARG A 154 2.68 -11.43 -28.34
C ARG A 154 2.79 -10.88 -29.76
N ASP A 155 2.67 -11.73 -30.77
CA ASP A 155 2.75 -11.34 -32.18
C ASP A 155 1.66 -10.32 -32.54
N LYS A 156 0.43 -10.49 -32.02
CA LYS A 156 -0.67 -9.52 -32.20
C LYS A 156 -0.40 -8.17 -31.52
N ILE A 157 0.21 -8.18 -30.34
CA ILE A 157 0.59 -6.95 -29.65
C ILE A 157 1.74 -6.27 -30.40
N GLU A 158 2.82 -6.98 -30.69
CA GLU A 158 4.02 -6.45 -31.36
C GLU A 158 3.70 -5.88 -32.75
N SER A 159 2.76 -6.50 -33.47
CA SER A 159 2.30 -6.04 -34.79
C SER A 159 1.32 -4.86 -34.75
N SER A 160 0.84 -4.44 -33.57
CA SER A 160 -0.18 -3.39 -33.46
C SER A 160 0.39 -1.98 -33.57
N GLU A 161 -0.37 -1.07 -34.21
CA GLU A 161 -0.06 0.37 -34.25
C GLU A 161 -0.03 0.97 -32.84
N TRP A 162 -0.84 0.43 -31.93
CA TRP A 162 -0.80 0.79 -30.51
C TRP A 162 0.56 0.50 -29.89
N HIS A 163 1.14 -0.68 -30.10
CA HIS A 163 2.43 -1.06 -29.50
C HIS A 163 3.58 -0.20 -30.06
N ALA A 164 3.60 0.00 -31.38
CA ALA A 164 4.57 0.89 -32.01
C ALA A 164 4.45 2.34 -31.48
N ASN A 165 3.22 2.83 -31.28
CA ASN A 165 2.99 4.14 -30.69
C ASN A 165 3.42 4.18 -29.21
N PHE A 166 3.06 3.17 -28.41
CA PHE A 166 3.41 3.06 -27.00
C PHE A 166 4.92 3.09 -26.77
N LEU A 167 5.70 2.32 -27.55
CA LEU A 167 7.17 2.32 -27.47
C LEU A 167 7.78 3.70 -27.76
N ARG A 168 7.11 4.53 -28.56
CA ARG A 168 7.56 5.86 -28.95
C ARG A 168 7.12 6.96 -27.98
N THR A 169 5.91 6.86 -27.42
CA THR A 169 5.27 7.94 -26.66
C THR A 169 5.35 7.76 -25.15
N GLU A 170 5.46 6.53 -24.67
CA GLU A 170 5.45 6.27 -23.23
C GLU A 170 6.85 6.39 -22.62
N PRO A 171 6.92 6.78 -21.33
CA PRO A 171 8.19 6.82 -20.60
C PRO A 171 8.90 5.47 -20.60
N VAL A 172 10.24 5.51 -20.54
CA VAL A 172 11.13 4.33 -20.57
C VAL A 172 10.70 3.23 -19.58
N TYR A 173 10.21 3.60 -18.40
CA TYR A 173 9.78 2.64 -17.39
C TYR A 173 8.56 1.83 -17.79
N LYS A 174 7.56 2.45 -18.43
CA LYS A 174 6.38 1.74 -18.93
C LYS A 174 6.76 0.81 -20.07
N VAL A 175 7.70 1.24 -20.92
CA VAL A 175 8.25 0.41 -21.99
C VAL A 175 8.99 -0.80 -21.41
N ARG A 176 9.81 -0.60 -20.37
CA ARG A 176 10.52 -1.67 -19.67
C ARG A 176 9.55 -2.67 -19.03
N LEU A 177 8.53 -2.18 -18.34
CA LEU A 177 7.48 -3.00 -17.74
C LEU A 177 6.69 -3.77 -18.81
N LEU A 178 6.31 -3.12 -19.91
CA LEU A 178 5.62 -3.78 -21.02
C LEU A 178 6.48 -4.90 -21.60
N ASN A 179 7.78 -4.67 -21.82
CA ASN A 179 8.69 -5.69 -22.32
C ASN A 179 8.84 -6.87 -21.35
N GLN A 180 8.85 -6.62 -20.03
CA GLN A 180 8.87 -7.68 -19.02
C GLN A 180 7.58 -8.51 -19.04
N ILE A 181 6.42 -7.86 -19.21
CA ILE A 181 5.12 -8.52 -19.33
C ILE A 181 5.06 -9.34 -20.63
N MET A 182 5.47 -8.75 -21.77
CA MET A 182 5.45 -9.42 -23.07
C MET A 182 6.40 -10.61 -23.16
N ALA A 183 7.54 -10.56 -22.47
CA ALA A 183 8.48 -11.66 -22.39
C ALA A 183 7.90 -12.88 -21.64
N ASN A 184 6.94 -12.67 -20.73
CA ASN A 184 6.38 -13.69 -19.84
C ASN A 184 4.83 -13.65 -19.82
N LEU A 185 4.17 -13.56 -20.97
CA LEU A 185 2.71 -13.40 -21.06
C LEU A 185 1.91 -14.53 -20.40
N GLY A 186 2.39 -15.77 -20.52
CA GLY A 186 1.78 -16.91 -19.83
C GLY A 186 1.83 -16.76 -18.31
N ASP A 187 2.98 -16.29 -17.80
CA ASP A 187 3.19 -16.07 -16.37
C ASP A 187 2.40 -14.88 -15.83
N PHE A 188 2.27 -13.82 -16.63
CA PHE A 188 1.42 -12.69 -16.33
C PHE A 188 -0.06 -13.11 -16.23
N ARG A 189 -0.53 -13.92 -17.19
CA ARG A 189 -1.88 -14.50 -17.17
C ARG A 189 -2.08 -15.31 -15.90
N ASP A 190 -1.19 -16.25 -15.62
CA ASP A 190 -1.32 -17.13 -14.48
C ASP A 190 -1.23 -16.36 -13.15
N SER A 191 -0.38 -15.33 -13.05
CA SER A 191 -0.29 -14.45 -11.89
C SER A 191 -1.60 -13.67 -11.63
N VAL A 192 -2.25 -13.13 -12.66
CA VAL A 192 -3.51 -12.40 -12.49
C VAL A 192 -4.67 -13.35 -12.12
N PHE A 193 -4.80 -14.48 -12.82
CA PHE A 193 -5.97 -15.35 -12.68
C PHE A 193 -5.83 -16.38 -11.55
N MET A 194 -4.62 -16.85 -11.28
CA MET A 194 -4.34 -17.86 -10.25
C MET A 194 -3.82 -17.25 -8.96
N ASP A 195 -3.12 -16.11 -9.01
CA ASP A 195 -2.55 -15.46 -7.82
C ASP A 195 -3.18 -14.10 -7.49
N PHE A 196 -4.15 -13.63 -8.27
CA PHE A 196 -4.91 -12.39 -8.06
C PHE A 196 -4.06 -11.10 -8.03
N GLY A 197 -2.89 -11.11 -8.65
CA GLY A 197 -2.04 -9.93 -8.77
C GLY A 197 -0.83 -10.15 -9.66
N ILE A 198 -0.32 -9.07 -10.26
CA ILE A 198 0.82 -9.13 -11.19
C ILE A 198 2.12 -9.26 -10.41
N PHE A 199 2.41 -8.32 -9.52
CA PHE A 199 3.68 -8.21 -8.82
C PHE A 199 3.66 -8.99 -7.51
N ASN A 200 4.69 -9.77 -7.22
CA ASN A 200 4.77 -10.53 -5.96
C ASN A 200 4.90 -9.59 -4.75
N GLY A 201 5.50 -8.41 -4.94
CA GLY A 201 5.74 -7.40 -3.90
C GLY A 201 6.71 -7.88 -2.81
N MET A 202 7.64 -8.76 -3.14
CA MET A 202 8.66 -9.21 -2.22
C MET A 202 9.78 -8.17 -2.11
N LYS A 203 10.23 -7.58 -3.22
CA LYS A 203 11.29 -6.56 -3.20
C LYS A 203 10.94 -5.38 -2.30
N ILE A 204 9.70 -4.88 -2.41
CA ILE A 204 9.20 -3.78 -1.58
C ILE A 204 9.12 -4.17 -0.09
N HIS A 205 8.73 -5.41 0.21
CA HIS A 205 8.72 -5.95 1.58
C HIS A 205 10.12 -5.99 2.19
N TYR A 206 11.11 -6.50 1.46
CA TYR A 206 12.51 -6.53 1.88
C TYR A 206 13.10 -5.13 2.03
N PHE A 207 12.82 -4.23 1.08
CA PHE A 207 13.26 -2.84 1.14
C PHE A 207 12.81 -2.18 2.44
N PHE A 208 11.51 -2.26 2.76
CA PHE A 208 11.01 -1.66 3.99
C PHE A 208 11.52 -2.34 5.26
N ASN A 209 11.73 -3.66 5.25
CA ASN A 209 12.39 -4.32 6.38
C ASN A 209 13.84 -3.83 6.55
N HIS A 210 14.58 -3.60 5.47
CA HIS A 210 15.93 -3.05 5.51
C HIS A 210 15.94 -1.62 6.09
N VAL A 211 15.03 -0.76 5.64
CA VAL A 211 14.87 0.61 6.16
C VAL A 211 14.59 0.60 7.67
N VAL A 212 13.69 -0.26 8.13
CA VAL A 212 13.41 -0.44 9.57
C VAL A 212 14.63 -0.99 10.30
N ASP A 213 15.33 -1.98 9.74
CA ASP A 213 16.52 -2.58 10.34
C ASP A 213 17.65 -1.56 10.57
N MET A 214 17.82 -0.60 9.65
CA MET A 214 18.81 0.47 9.80
C MET A 214 18.53 1.36 11.03
N LYS A 215 17.27 1.56 11.41
CA LYS A 215 16.89 2.29 12.64
C LYS A 215 16.89 1.38 13.88
N MET A 216 16.48 0.11 13.73
CA MET A 216 16.47 -0.86 14.82
C MET A 216 17.88 -1.27 15.25
N ARG A 217 18.83 -1.36 14.31
CA ARG A 217 20.25 -1.63 14.52
C ARG A 217 21.10 -0.63 13.74
N PRO A 218 21.28 0.59 14.26
CA PRO A 218 22.10 1.61 13.62
C PRO A 218 23.52 1.09 13.40
N ASP A 219 23.97 1.10 12.15
CA ASP A 219 25.32 0.75 11.76
C ASP A 219 25.80 1.83 10.77
N PRO A 220 26.82 2.63 11.10
CA PRO A 220 27.30 3.71 10.23
C PRO A 220 27.88 3.19 8.90
N LYS A 221 28.14 1.89 8.77
CA LYS A 221 28.59 1.26 7.53
C LYS A 221 27.45 0.84 6.61
N LYS A 222 26.24 0.64 7.14
CA LYS A 222 25.05 0.33 6.32
C LYS A 222 24.54 1.60 5.67
N LYS A 223 24.42 1.59 4.34
CA LYS A 223 23.84 2.67 3.55
C LYS A 223 22.56 2.19 2.87
N LEU A 224 21.64 3.12 2.61
CA LEU A 224 20.43 2.83 1.84
C LEU A 224 20.74 2.24 0.45
N ILE A 225 21.87 2.65 -0.15
CA ILE A 225 22.36 2.13 -1.45
C ILE A 225 22.93 0.70 -1.38
N ASP A 226 23.15 0.16 -0.17
CA ASP A 226 23.53 -1.24 0.00
C ASP A 226 22.34 -2.19 -0.24
N TRP A 227 21.13 -1.63 -0.40
CA TRP A 227 20.01 -2.32 -1.03
C TRP A 227 20.30 -2.46 -2.53
N SER A 228 20.72 -3.65 -2.96
CA SER A 228 20.87 -3.94 -4.38
C SER A 228 19.59 -4.56 -4.95
N SER A 229 19.11 -4.09 -6.09
CA SER A 229 18.07 -4.76 -6.88
C SER A 229 18.49 -6.17 -7.37
N SER A 230 19.79 -6.48 -7.25
CA SER A 230 20.38 -7.82 -7.42
C SER A 230 20.31 -8.70 -6.15
N PHE A 231 19.58 -8.28 -5.10
CA PHE A 231 19.32 -9.13 -3.93
C PHE A 231 18.50 -10.34 -4.38
N GLN A 232 19.20 -11.43 -4.70
CA GLN A 232 18.58 -12.73 -4.87
C GLN A 232 17.93 -13.07 -3.53
N TYR A 233 16.68 -13.57 -3.58
CA TYR A 233 15.84 -14.05 -2.48
C TYR A 233 16.47 -15.22 -1.71
N THR A 234 17.72 -15.06 -1.30
CA THR A 234 18.49 -16.03 -0.56
C THR A 234 18.16 -15.83 0.89
N HIS A 235 17.81 -16.95 1.53
CA HIS A 235 17.52 -17.07 2.94
C HIS A 235 18.76 -16.68 3.74
N ASP A 236 18.98 -15.38 3.90
CA ASP A 236 20.01 -14.88 4.79
C ASP A 236 19.47 -14.97 6.21
N ALA A 237 19.96 -15.96 6.96
CA ALA A 237 19.64 -16.16 8.37
C ALA A 237 19.96 -14.93 9.25
N ARG A 238 20.68 -13.93 8.72
CA ARG A 238 20.96 -12.65 9.38
C ARG A 238 19.83 -11.63 9.24
N VAL A 239 18.85 -11.85 8.36
CA VAL A 239 17.69 -10.95 8.19
C VAL A 239 16.77 -11.14 9.39
N LYS A 240 16.75 -10.12 10.26
CA LYS A 240 15.79 -10.03 11.34
C LYS A 240 14.54 -9.31 10.84
N TRP A 241 13.38 -9.94 11.06
CA TRP A 241 12.07 -9.36 10.79
C TRP A 241 11.56 -8.72 12.07
N TRP A 242 11.55 -7.39 12.12
CA TRP A 242 11.17 -6.65 13.32
C TRP A 242 9.66 -6.63 13.48
N THR A 243 9.19 -7.12 14.63
CA THR A 243 7.75 -7.22 14.94
C THR A 243 7.15 -5.87 15.31
N MET A 244 5.82 -5.74 15.18
CA MET A 244 5.06 -4.57 15.63
C MET A 244 5.43 -4.20 17.07
N LYS A 245 5.46 -5.19 17.96
CA LYS A 245 5.82 -4.98 19.37
C LYS A 245 7.24 -4.46 19.54
N GLU A 246 8.24 -5.09 18.93
CA GLU A 246 9.64 -4.67 19.06
C GLU A 246 9.87 -3.24 18.58
N VAL A 247 9.25 -2.87 17.46
CA VAL A 247 9.40 -1.53 16.87
C VAL A 247 8.71 -0.49 17.75
N VAL A 248 7.44 -0.71 18.09
CA VAL A 248 6.68 0.23 18.93
C VAL A 248 7.32 0.39 20.31
N ASP A 249 7.80 -0.68 20.93
CA ASP A 249 8.45 -0.61 22.24
C ASP A 249 9.80 0.12 22.19
N LYS A 250 10.53 0.04 21.08
CA LYS A 250 11.81 0.77 20.91
C LYS A 250 11.59 2.26 20.65
N PHE A 251 10.66 2.61 19.77
CA PHE A 251 10.49 4.00 19.32
C PHE A 251 9.43 4.78 20.11
N GLY A 252 8.58 4.11 20.88
CA GLY A 252 7.57 4.73 21.73
C GLY A 252 6.35 5.31 20.99
N ILE A 253 6.20 5.03 19.69
CA ILE A 253 5.09 5.51 18.86
C ILE A 253 4.13 4.36 18.60
N ASP A 254 2.86 4.53 19.00
CA ASP A 254 1.79 3.57 18.70
C ASP A 254 1.48 3.57 17.19
N LEU A 255 1.83 2.47 16.51
CA LEU A 255 1.67 2.32 15.06
C LEU A 255 0.48 1.43 14.71
N LYS A 256 -0.40 1.96 13.84
CA LYS A 256 -1.62 1.26 13.41
C LYS A 256 -1.80 1.30 11.90
N PHE A 257 -1.93 0.15 11.27
CA PHE A 257 -2.15 0.05 9.82
C PHE A 257 -3.49 -0.63 9.53
N THR A 258 -4.14 -0.26 8.43
CA THR A 258 -5.33 -0.99 7.95
C THR A 258 -4.95 -2.00 6.87
N ALA A 259 -5.59 -3.15 6.90
CA ALA A 259 -5.59 -4.12 5.81
C ALA A 259 -6.96 -4.80 5.74
N VAL A 260 -7.33 -5.30 4.56
CA VAL A 260 -8.62 -5.99 4.36
C VAL A 260 -8.38 -7.49 4.20
N ASN A 261 -9.08 -8.30 5.00
CA ASN A 261 -9.10 -9.75 4.81
C ASN A 261 -10.27 -10.13 3.88
N PHE A 262 -9.97 -10.53 2.64
CA PHE A 262 -10.97 -10.91 1.64
C PHE A 262 -11.78 -12.17 2.00
N ARG A 263 -11.26 -13.03 2.88
CA ARG A 263 -12.04 -14.18 3.36
C ARG A 263 -13.20 -13.73 4.25
N THR A 264 -12.98 -12.73 5.10
CA THR A 264 -13.97 -12.27 6.08
C THR A 264 -14.73 -11.03 5.64
N GLY A 265 -14.22 -10.31 4.63
CA GLY A 265 -14.74 -9.01 4.21
C GLY A 265 -14.45 -7.87 5.19
N ASN A 266 -13.64 -8.10 6.23
CA ASN A 266 -13.42 -7.14 7.29
C ASN A 266 -12.11 -6.37 7.13
N VAL A 267 -12.16 -5.08 7.48
CA VAL A 267 -10.98 -4.27 7.78
C VAL A 267 -10.45 -4.69 9.14
N GLN A 268 -9.15 -4.92 9.23
CA GLN A 268 -8.47 -5.17 10.50
C GLN A 268 -7.40 -4.11 10.74
N ILE A 269 -7.22 -3.78 12.03
CA ILE A 269 -6.14 -2.90 12.48
C ILE A 269 -4.95 -3.78 12.85
N LEU A 270 -3.84 -3.57 12.15
CA LEU A 270 -2.54 -4.18 12.42
C LEU A 270 -1.80 -3.27 13.39
N SER A 271 -1.55 -3.74 14.60
CA SER A 271 -0.95 -2.94 15.68
C SER A 271 -0.13 -3.81 16.63
N ARG A 272 0.58 -3.17 17.57
CA ARG A 272 1.20 -3.89 18.70
C ARG A 272 0.16 -4.66 19.51
N ASP A 273 -1.05 -4.13 19.66
CA ASP A 273 -2.04 -4.70 20.58
C ASP A 273 -2.80 -5.87 19.95
N THR A 274 -3.10 -5.79 18.66
CA THR A 274 -3.83 -6.82 17.92
C THR A 274 -2.93 -7.89 17.31
N THR A 275 -1.75 -7.50 16.85
CA THR A 275 -0.81 -8.36 16.12
C THR A 275 0.64 -8.10 16.56
N PRO A 276 0.97 -8.25 17.85
CA PRO A 276 2.28 -7.89 18.40
C PRO A 276 3.46 -8.54 17.68
N ASN A 277 3.29 -9.79 17.22
CA ASN A 277 4.37 -10.58 16.63
C ASN A 277 4.37 -10.52 15.09
N LEU A 278 3.46 -9.77 14.46
CA LEU A 278 3.48 -9.54 13.02
C LEU A 278 4.69 -8.65 12.67
N PRO A 279 5.55 -9.02 11.70
CA PRO A 279 6.60 -8.13 11.24
C PRO A 279 6.02 -6.83 10.67
N ILE A 280 6.58 -5.68 11.05
CA ILE A 280 6.06 -4.37 10.61
C ILE A 280 6.07 -4.23 9.07
N ALA A 281 7.13 -4.71 8.42
CA ALA A 281 7.23 -4.71 6.97
C ALA A 281 6.13 -5.58 6.33
N THR A 282 5.76 -6.69 6.95
CA THR A 282 4.63 -7.54 6.52
C THR A 282 3.31 -6.80 6.68
N ALA A 283 3.11 -6.10 7.79
CA ALA A 283 1.89 -5.31 8.01
C ALA A 283 1.72 -4.20 6.96
N VAL A 284 2.82 -3.49 6.67
CA VAL A 284 2.86 -2.45 5.64
C VAL A 284 2.68 -3.06 4.24
N ARG A 285 3.26 -4.24 3.96
CA ARG A 285 3.07 -4.99 2.70
C ARG A 285 1.61 -5.41 2.49
N MET A 286 0.92 -5.88 3.54
CA MET A 286 -0.52 -6.15 3.50
C MET A 286 -1.28 -4.87 3.17
N SER A 287 -0.96 -3.77 3.87
CA SER A 287 -1.62 -2.48 3.70
C SER A 287 -1.40 -1.83 2.33
N MET A 288 -0.39 -2.23 1.55
CA MET A 288 -0.12 -1.75 0.17
C MET A 288 -0.41 -2.78 -0.93
N SER A 289 -1.08 -3.89 -0.61
CA SER A 289 -1.39 -4.97 -1.56
C SER A 289 -2.54 -4.56 -2.50
N LEU A 290 -2.30 -3.59 -3.38
CA LEU A 290 -3.32 -3.09 -4.31
C LEU A 290 -3.86 -4.25 -5.16
N PRO A 291 -5.17 -4.56 -5.10
CA PRO A 291 -5.75 -5.69 -5.83
C PRO A 291 -5.42 -5.64 -7.32
N LEU A 292 -5.13 -6.80 -7.92
CA LEU A 292 -4.71 -6.99 -9.31
C LEU A 292 -3.34 -6.43 -9.68
N ILE A 293 -2.81 -5.44 -8.94
CA ILE A 293 -1.45 -4.91 -9.15
C ILE A 293 -0.44 -5.74 -8.37
N PHE A 294 -0.61 -5.84 -7.05
CA PHE A 294 0.21 -6.69 -6.19
C PHE A 294 -0.57 -7.93 -5.78
N LYS A 295 0.12 -9.07 -5.73
CA LYS A 295 -0.44 -10.30 -5.17
C LYS A 295 -0.83 -10.07 -3.71
N PRO A 296 -1.96 -10.64 -3.26
CA PRO A 296 -2.38 -10.56 -1.87
C PRO A 296 -1.36 -11.23 -0.96
N VAL A 297 -1.38 -10.88 0.32
CA VAL A 297 -0.60 -11.59 1.35
C VAL A 297 -1.43 -12.74 1.90
N LEU A 298 -0.87 -13.95 1.88
CA LEU A 298 -1.52 -15.13 2.44
C LEU A 298 -1.10 -15.32 3.89
N ILE A 299 -2.06 -15.20 4.81
CA ILE A 299 -1.89 -15.60 6.21
C ILE A 299 -2.54 -16.97 6.36
N ASP A 300 -1.75 -17.99 6.67
CA ASP A 300 -2.27 -19.32 6.97
C ASP A 300 -2.63 -19.47 8.45
N ARG A 301 -3.29 -20.57 8.81
CA ARG A 301 -3.70 -20.83 10.20
C ARG A 301 -2.55 -20.81 11.19
N VAL A 302 -1.41 -21.40 10.82
CA VAL A 302 -0.25 -21.51 11.72
C VAL A 302 0.32 -20.13 12.00
N PHE A 303 0.47 -19.29 10.98
CA PHE A 303 0.98 -17.95 11.15
C PHE A 303 -0.03 -17.03 11.83
N ALA A 304 -1.32 -17.18 11.56
CA ALA A 304 -2.39 -16.48 12.28
C ALA A 304 -2.27 -16.66 13.81
N ASP A 305 -2.03 -17.88 14.28
CA ASP A 305 -1.87 -18.17 15.70
C ASP A 305 -0.56 -17.59 16.30
N GLN A 306 0.47 -17.38 15.46
CA GLN A 306 1.78 -16.84 15.87
C GLN A 306 1.78 -15.31 16.03
N ILE A 307 1.04 -14.60 15.19
CA ILE A 307 1.09 -13.13 15.14
C ILE A 307 0.31 -12.45 16.27
N VAL A 308 -0.66 -13.15 16.85
CA VAL A 308 -1.57 -12.63 17.88
C VAL A 308 -1.06 -12.89 19.31
N PRO A 309 -1.59 -12.17 20.32
CA PRO A 309 -1.38 -12.51 21.71
C PRO A 309 -1.90 -13.91 22.07
N PRO A 310 -1.33 -14.60 23.09
CA PRO A 310 -1.75 -15.94 23.49
C PRO A 310 -3.26 -16.07 23.78
N GLN A 311 -3.88 -15.04 24.37
CA GLN A 311 -5.29 -15.02 24.70
C GLN A 311 -6.23 -15.03 23.48
N ASP A 312 -5.76 -14.56 22.32
CA ASP A 312 -6.59 -14.42 21.12
C ASP A 312 -6.42 -15.58 20.13
N ARG A 313 -5.54 -16.54 20.44
CA ARG A 313 -5.21 -17.69 19.56
C ARG A 313 -6.40 -18.58 19.22
N ALA A 314 -7.39 -18.68 20.11
CA ALA A 314 -8.58 -19.48 19.88
C ALA A 314 -9.35 -19.02 18.62
N ASP A 315 -9.45 -17.70 18.43
CA ASP A 315 -10.15 -17.09 17.30
C ASP A 315 -9.23 -16.61 16.18
N ALA A 316 -7.91 -16.74 16.35
CA ALA A 316 -6.93 -16.20 15.42
C ALA A 316 -7.15 -16.63 13.97
N GLY A 317 -7.33 -17.92 13.70
CA GLY A 317 -7.62 -18.36 12.33
C GLY A 317 -9.02 -17.97 11.80
N LYS A 318 -9.98 -17.57 12.64
CA LYS A 318 -11.25 -17.04 12.12
C LYS A 318 -11.09 -15.61 11.61
N ILE A 319 -10.23 -14.84 12.28
CA ILE A 319 -10.03 -13.41 12.04
C ILE A 319 -8.91 -13.19 11.01
N TRP A 320 -7.79 -13.91 11.17
CA TRP A 320 -6.53 -13.59 10.52
C TRP A 320 -6.18 -14.47 9.32
N GLU A 321 -6.64 -15.72 9.29
CA GLU A 321 -6.38 -16.60 8.15
C GLU A 321 -7.15 -16.14 6.91
N GLY A 322 -6.46 -15.99 5.79
CA GLY A 322 -7.03 -15.57 4.52
C GLY A 322 -6.08 -14.82 3.61
N LEU A 323 -6.65 -14.27 2.55
CA LEU A 323 -5.97 -13.39 1.61
C LEU A 323 -6.16 -11.93 2.03
N TRP A 324 -5.06 -11.21 2.08
CA TRP A 324 -5.01 -9.84 2.55
C TRP A 324 -4.65 -8.87 1.43
N VAL A 325 -5.41 -7.80 1.34
CA VAL A 325 -5.21 -6.72 0.37
C VAL A 325 -5.08 -5.36 1.06
N ASP A 326 -4.80 -4.34 0.25
CA ASP A 326 -4.68 -2.94 0.65
C ASP A 326 -5.84 -2.48 1.55
N GLY A 327 -5.50 -1.83 2.66
CA GLY A 327 -6.47 -1.31 3.64
C GLY A 327 -7.36 -0.21 3.08
N GLY A 328 -6.84 0.54 2.11
CA GLY A 328 -7.56 1.59 1.40
C GLY A 328 -8.81 1.12 0.69
N TYR A 329 -8.94 -0.18 0.41
CA TYR A 329 -10.10 -0.71 -0.29
C TYR A 329 -11.41 -0.55 0.49
N PHE A 330 -11.37 -0.58 1.83
CA PHE A 330 -12.54 -0.38 2.67
C PHE A 330 -12.34 0.69 3.76
N ASP A 331 -11.11 0.98 4.18
CA ASP A 331 -10.80 1.99 5.19
C ASP A 331 -9.50 2.71 4.88
N ASN A 332 -9.63 3.74 4.05
CA ASN A 332 -8.52 4.51 3.52
C ASN A 332 -7.97 5.55 4.48
N ALA A 333 -8.70 5.91 5.55
CA ALA A 333 -8.34 6.98 6.47
C ALA A 333 -8.62 6.60 7.94
N PRO A 334 -7.74 5.80 8.57
CA PRO A 334 -8.01 5.18 9.86
C PRO A 334 -7.92 6.11 11.09
N ILE A 335 -8.24 7.41 11.00
CA ILE A 335 -8.12 8.35 12.14
C ILE A 335 -8.89 7.91 13.40
N ARG A 336 -10.00 7.17 13.23
CA ARG A 336 -10.85 6.69 14.34
C ARG A 336 -10.15 5.70 15.30
N VAL A 337 -8.96 5.21 14.94
CA VAL A 337 -8.17 4.31 15.81
C VAL A 337 -7.51 5.05 16.97
N PHE A 338 -7.59 6.38 16.99
CA PHE A 338 -7.05 7.25 18.02
C PHE A 338 -8.14 8.13 18.66
N PRO A 339 -7.87 8.70 19.86
CA PRO A 339 -8.75 9.67 20.48
C PRO A 339 -8.92 10.91 19.60
N GLY A 340 -10.15 11.21 19.20
CA GLY A 340 -10.37 12.18 18.14
C GLY A 340 -10.01 13.63 18.46
N GLU A 341 -10.02 13.99 19.74
CA GLU A 341 -9.73 15.36 20.21
C GLU A 341 -8.27 15.79 19.99
N SER A 342 -7.38 14.87 19.61
CA SER A 342 -5.95 15.12 19.43
C SER A 342 -5.36 14.45 18.19
N ALA A 343 -6.24 13.91 17.32
CA ALA A 343 -5.85 13.20 16.11
C ALA A 343 -6.05 14.07 14.88
N LEU A 344 -5.03 14.17 14.02
CA LEU A 344 -5.04 14.95 12.78
C LEU A 344 -4.89 14.02 11.56
N LEU A 345 -5.80 14.13 10.59
CA LEU A 345 -5.79 13.33 9.36
C LEU A 345 -5.26 14.13 8.17
N PHE A 346 -4.29 13.58 7.45
CA PHE A 346 -3.87 14.05 6.14
C PHE A 346 -4.58 13.28 5.03
N ARG A 347 -5.42 13.99 4.28
CA ARG A 347 -6.21 13.45 3.19
C ARG A 347 -5.56 13.80 1.85
N LEU A 348 -5.46 12.83 0.96
CA LEU A 348 -5.03 13.00 -0.43
C LEU A 348 -6.29 13.33 -1.23
N GLY A 349 -6.48 14.60 -1.60
CA GLY A 349 -7.74 15.09 -2.18
C GLY A 349 -8.25 14.27 -3.38
N PRO A 350 -9.57 14.24 -3.63
CA PRO A 350 -10.09 13.63 -4.83
C PRO A 350 -9.49 14.34 -6.04
N ARG A 351 -8.97 13.57 -7.00
CA ARG A 351 -8.66 14.14 -8.29
C ARG A 351 -9.95 14.12 -9.11
N ALA A 352 -10.38 15.28 -9.59
CA ALA A 352 -11.28 15.34 -10.73
C ALA A 352 -10.47 14.84 -11.94
N GLU A 353 -10.41 13.52 -12.11
CA GLU A 353 -9.96 12.93 -13.35
C GLU A 353 -11.16 12.85 -14.29
N ASP A 354 -10.93 13.18 -15.55
CA ASP A 354 -11.89 12.95 -16.62
C ASP A 354 -12.05 11.43 -16.78
N ASN A 355 -13.12 10.88 -16.20
CA ASN A 355 -13.39 9.44 -16.20
C ASN A 355 -14.01 8.98 -17.53
N THR A 356 -13.57 9.55 -18.66
CA THR A 356 -14.01 9.10 -19.97
C THR A 356 -13.58 7.65 -20.17
N LEU A 357 -14.57 6.76 -20.12
CA LEU A 357 -14.39 5.33 -20.32
C LEU A 357 -14.21 5.07 -21.81
N THR A 358 -12.96 4.95 -22.26
CA THR A 358 -12.65 4.69 -23.67
C THR A 358 -12.42 3.22 -23.97
N ASN A 359 -12.11 2.42 -22.96
CA ASN A 359 -11.84 0.98 -23.09
C ASN A 359 -12.04 0.23 -21.77
N PHE A 360 -11.97 -1.10 -21.82
CA PHE A 360 -12.11 -1.96 -20.63
C PHE A 360 -11.04 -1.70 -19.56
N GLY A 361 -9.82 -1.30 -19.95
CA GLY A 361 -8.78 -0.90 -19.00
C GLY A 361 -9.15 0.39 -18.24
N HIS A 362 -9.73 1.38 -18.92
CA HIS A 362 -10.26 2.59 -18.27
C HIS A 362 -11.41 2.23 -17.32
N TYR A 363 -12.29 1.31 -17.71
CA TYR A 363 -13.34 0.80 -16.83
C TYR A 363 -12.77 0.12 -15.58
N MET A 364 -11.84 -0.83 -15.72
CA MET A 364 -11.25 -1.55 -14.60
C MET A 364 -10.45 -0.63 -13.66
N SER A 365 -9.64 0.27 -14.23
CA SER A 365 -8.90 1.27 -13.43
C SER A 365 -9.84 2.23 -12.69
N THR A 366 -10.95 2.65 -13.31
CA THR A 366 -11.99 3.45 -12.65
C THR A 366 -12.66 2.65 -11.53
N TYR A 367 -13.00 1.38 -11.75
CA TYR A 367 -13.58 0.50 -10.73
C TYR A 367 -12.67 0.34 -9.51
N LEU A 368 -11.38 0.05 -9.73
CA LEU A 368 -10.39 -0.05 -8.64
C LEU A 368 -10.23 1.28 -7.89
N LYS A 369 -10.16 2.41 -8.61
CA LYS A 369 -10.08 3.75 -8.01
C LYS A 369 -11.31 4.07 -7.15
N LEU A 370 -12.51 3.72 -7.62
CA LEU A 370 -13.76 3.93 -6.87
C LEU A 370 -13.83 3.06 -5.61
N GLY A 371 -13.32 1.83 -5.66
CA GLY A 371 -13.21 0.98 -4.47
C GLY A 371 -12.23 1.56 -3.43
N LEU A 372 -11.04 1.96 -3.87
CA LEU A 372 -9.96 2.44 -2.97
C LEU A 372 -10.20 3.86 -2.42
N PHE A 373 -10.66 4.79 -3.25
CA PHE A 373 -10.75 6.21 -2.88
C PHE A 373 -12.19 6.68 -2.66
N GLY A 374 -13.16 5.82 -2.93
CA GLY A 374 -14.57 6.18 -2.99
C GLY A 374 -14.86 7.20 -4.11
N SER A 375 -16.14 7.54 -4.27
CA SER A 375 -16.59 8.63 -5.15
C SER A 375 -16.32 10.03 -4.59
N GLY A 376 -15.38 10.18 -3.65
CA GLY A 376 -15.24 11.40 -2.83
C GLY A 376 -16.40 11.59 -1.83
N ALA A 377 -17.66 11.28 -2.20
CA ALA A 377 -18.85 11.39 -1.36
C ALA A 377 -19.13 10.14 -0.49
N GLY A 378 -18.81 8.93 -0.96
CA GLY A 378 -19.06 7.68 -0.22
C GLY A 378 -18.19 7.51 1.04
N GLN A 379 -16.88 7.80 0.94
CA GLN A 379 -15.95 7.77 2.08
C GLN A 379 -16.09 9.00 3.02
N VAL A 380 -16.87 10.01 2.63
CA VAL A 380 -17.20 11.18 3.47
C VAL A 380 -18.21 10.85 4.58
N THR A 381 -18.83 9.66 4.54
CA THR A 381 -19.95 9.33 5.44
C THR A 381 -19.56 8.48 6.65
N LYS A 382 -18.85 9.11 7.60
CA LYS A 382 -18.94 8.95 9.08
C LYS A 382 -17.75 9.63 9.76
N THR A 383 -16.55 9.36 9.27
CA THR A 383 -15.30 9.97 9.77
C THR A 383 -15.26 11.47 9.49
N SER A 384 -15.68 11.92 8.31
CA SER A 384 -15.59 13.34 7.94
C SER A 384 -16.58 14.26 8.67
N TYR A 385 -17.74 13.76 9.13
CA TYR A 385 -18.68 14.59 9.89
C TYR A 385 -18.19 14.86 11.31
N GLN A 386 -17.63 13.85 11.97
CA GLN A 386 -17.13 14.00 13.33
C GLN A 386 -15.78 14.72 13.39
N TYR A 387 -14.93 14.58 12.37
CA TYR A 387 -13.54 15.06 12.39
C TYR A 387 -13.28 16.21 11.42
N ASN A 388 -14.30 16.88 10.87
CA ASN A 388 -14.13 17.79 9.74
C ASN A 388 -13.01 18.84 9.94
N LYS A 389 -12.89 19.37 11.16
CA LYS A 389 -11.85 20.37 11.49
C LYS A 389 -10.48 19.78 11.79
N HIS A 390 -10.38 18.46 11.89
CA HIS A 390 -9.15 17.71 12.15
C HIS A 390 -8.67 16.99 10.87
N ILE A 391 -9.11 17.44 9.71
CA ILE A 391 -8.71 16.90 8.40
C ILE A 391 -8.02 18.01 7.62
N ILE A 392 -6.78 17.76 7.18
CA ILE A 392 -6.06 18.61 6.25
C ILE A 392 -6.03 17.90 4.90
N GLN A 393 -6.69 18.50 3.92
CA GLN A 393 -6.64 18.02 2.55
C GLN A 393 -5.41 18.57 1.83
N LEU A 394 -4.58 17.68 1.30
CA LEU A 394 -3.36 17.99 0.58
C LEU A 394 -3.60 18.14 -0.92
N ASP A 395 -2.80 19.00 -1.54
CA ASP A 395 -2.67 19.10 -2.99
C ASP A 395 -1.92 17.87 -3.52
N VAL A 396 -2.49 17.25 -4.54
CA VAL A 396 -1.94 16.06 -5.22
C VAL A 396 -1.69 16.33 -6.70
N THR A 397 -1.62 17.61 -7.10
CA THR A 397 -1.44 18.01 -8.50
C THR A 397 -0.11 17.48 -9.03
N GLY A 398 -0.14 16.86 -10.21
CA GLY A 398 1.05 16.26 -10.82
C GLY A 398 1.42 14.86 -10.32
N THR A 399 0.68 14.32 -9.34
CA THR A 399 0.85 12.94 -8.86
C THR A 399 -0.16 11.99 -9.50
N ASP A 400 0.18 10.69 -9.57
CA ASP A 400 -0.72 9.62 -10.05
C ASP A 400 -0.63 8.43 -9.08
N LEU A 401 -1.65 7.57 -9.08
CA LEU A 401 -1.72 6.37 -8.25
C LEU A 401 -0.53 5.43 -8.46
N LEU A 402 -0.09 5.28 -9.72
CA LEU A 402 1.00 4.39 -10.11
C LEU A 402 2.28 5.13 -10.52
N LYS A 403 2.29 6.48 -10.49
CA LYS A 403 3.49 7.29 -10.77
C LYS A 403 4.11 7.73 -9.44
N PHE A 404 5.13 7.00 -9.01
CA PHE A 404 5.86 7.28 -7.78
C PHE A 404 7.03 8.26 -7.98
N ASN A 405 7.61 8.28 -9.18
CA ASN A 405 8.74 9.13 -9.53
C ASN A 405 8.27 10.51 -10.01
N MET A 406 8.75 11.57 -9.35
CA MET A 406 8.59 12.98 -9.76
C MET A 406 9.96 13.57 -10.06
N THR A 407 10.02 14.56 -10.94
CA THR A 407 11.26 15.34 -11.09
C THR A 407 11.55 16.10 -9.79
N PRO A 408 12.83 16.40 -9.47
CA PRO A 408 13.16 17.19 -8.27
C PRO A 408 12.42 18.53 -8.20
N ALA A 409 12.16 19.16 -9.34
CA ALA A 409 11.42 20.42 -9.41
C ALA A 409 9.91 20.24 -9.09
N GLU A 410 9.27 19.22 -9.67
CA GLU A 410 7.87 18.89 -9.35
C GLU A 410 7.70 18.53 -7.87
N GLN A 411 8.63 17.73 -7.33
CA GLN A 411 8.62 17.34 -5.92
C GLN A 411 8.78 18.55 -5.01
N ALA A 412 9.75 19.43 -5.29
CA ALA A 412 9.97 20.65 -4.50
C ALA A 412 8.75 21.58 -4.50
N GLU A 413 8.09 21.74 -5.65
CA GLU A 413 6.89 22.58 -5.75
C GLU A 413 5.71 21.96 -4.99
N LEU A 414 5.48 20.65 -5.12
CA LEU A 414 4.44 19.94 -4.37
C LEU A 414 4.68 20.02 -2.86
N MET A 415 5.93 19.86 -2.44
CA MET A 415 6.33 20.01 -1.04
C MET A 415 6.02 21.41 -0.52
N ARG A 416 6.43 22.45 -1.24
CA ARG A 416 6.19 23.86 -0.87
C ARG A 416 4.70 24.18 -0.73
N LYS A 417 3.87 23.69 -1.66
CA LYS A 417 2.41 23.87 -1.61
C LYS A 417 1.81 23.21 -0.37
N ASN A 418 2.11 21.93 -0.14
CA ASN A 418 1.54 21.19 0.98
C ASN A 418 2.05 21.64 2.34
N GLN A 419 3.31 22.10 2.43
CA GLN A 419 3.84 22.75 3.62
C GLN A 419 3.03 24.01 3.95
N LYS A 420 2.76 24.85 2.94
CA LYS A 420 1.93 26.05 3.12
C LYS A 420 0.51 25.70 3.60
N ILE A 421 -0.14 24.71 3.00
CA ILE A 421 -1.50 24.26 3.39
C ILE A 421 -1.55 23.91 4.88
N VAL A 422 -0.59 23.13 5.37
CA VAL A 422 -0.55 22.71 6.78
C VAL A 422 -0.21 23.89 7.69
N THR A 423 0.72 24.76 7.30
CA THR A 423 1.05 25.96 8.08
C THR A 423 -0.14 26.92 8.19
N ASP A 424 -0.94 27.08 7.12
CA ASP A 424 -2.11 27.95 7.14
C ASP A 424 -3.22 27.36 8.04
N TYR A 425 -3.42 26.04 8.04
CA TYR A 425 -4.31 25.37 8.99
C TYR A 425 -3.98 25.73 10.45
N PHE A 426 -2.70 25.67 10.84
CA PHE A 426 -2.29 26.02 12.21
C PHE A 426 -2.36 27.53 12.50
N LYS A 427 -2.31 28.40 11.49
CA LYS A 427 -2.58 29.83 11.67
C LYS A 427 -4.06 30.09 11.96
N GLU A 428 -4.96 29.42 11.24
CA GLU A 428 -6.41 29.48 11.48
C GLU A 428 -6.75 28.97 12.89
N ALA A 429 -6.13 27.86 13.33
CA ALA A 429 -6.28 27.34 14.68
C ALA A 429 -5.88 28.34 15.77
N LYS A 430 -4.86 29.19 15.52
CA LYS A 430 -4.42 30.24 16.44
C LYS A 430 -5.32 31.47 16.42
N ALA A 431 -5.91 31.81 15.27
CA ALA A 431 -6.80 32.96 15.11
C ALA A 431 -8.22 32.72 15.65
N GLY A 432 -8.63 31.46 15.80
CA GLY A 432 -9.91 31.06 16.39
C GLY A 432 -9.89 30.84 17.92
N LYS A 433 -8.75 31.04 18.58
CA LYS A 433 -8.64 31.18 20.04
C LYS A 433 -8.88 32.65 20.42
#